data_AF-A0A7K7DMM6-F1
#
_entry.id   AF-A0A7K7DMM6-F1
#
_cell.length_a   1.000
_cell.length_b   1.000
_cell.length_c   1.000
_cell.angle_alpha   90.00
_cell.angle_beta   90.00
_cell.angle_gamma   90.00
#
_symmetry.space_group_name_H-M   'P 1'
#
loop_
_entity.id
_entity.type
_entity.pdbx_description
1 polymer ?
#
loop_
_entity_poly.entity_id
_entity_poly.type
_entity_poly.pdbx_seq_one_letter_code
_entity_poly.pdbx_strand_id
1 'polypeptide(L)'
;VAIKRVPRNRVRHWGKLPDGTSAPLEIVLLAKVSTGFPGVVQLLEWLELPKDIVMVLERPERCQDLQRFIRAQRFLPKEEARELFLQVLEAVRHCTSCGVLHRDIKPENILLDLATRQAKLIDFGCGTYLQDTAYTHYAGTLSYSPPEWNNFGWYHGEAATIWSLGILLHQMVCGEHPF
;
A
#
# COMPACT_ATOMS: atom_id res chain seq x y z
N VAL A 1 10.95 -1.59 15.25
CA VAL A 1 9.53 -1.92 14.92
C VAL A 1 8.67 -0.66 14.91
N ALA A 2 7.54 -0.72 14.20
CA ALA A 2 6.43 0.22 14.26
C ALA A 2 5.20 -0.48 14.86
N ILE A 3 4.37 0.24 15.60
CA ILE A 3 3.16 -0.31 16.22
C ILE A 3 1.95 0.42 15.65
N LYS A 4 1.14 -0.27 14.86
CA LYS A 4 -0.13 0.25 14.33
C LYS A 4 -1.26 -0.25 15.21
N ARG A 5 -2.04 0.67 15.78
CA ARG A 5 -3.25 0.37 16.57
C ARG A 5 -4.49 0.74 15.77
N VAL A 6 -5.43 -0.19 15.64
CA VAL A 6 -6.70 0.01 14.95
C VAL A 6 -7.83 -0.24 15.95
N PRO A 7 -8.66 0.76 16.27
CA PRO A 7 -9.83 0.54 17.12
C PRO A 7 -10.74 -0.53 16.53
N ARG A 8 -11.16 -1.50 17.35
CA ARG A 8 -11.93 -2.66 16.91
C ARG A 8 -13.21 -2.26 16.16
N ASN A 9 -13.88 -1.20 16.61
CA ASN A 9 -15.09 -0.66 15.98
C ASN A 9 -14.87 -0.03 14.59
N ARG A 10 -13.61 0.20 14.18
CA ARG A 10 -13.26 0.68 12.84
C ARG A 10 -12.91 -0.45 11.88
N VAL A 11 -12.76 -1.68 12.35
CA VAL A 11 -12.50 -2.84 11.48
C VAL A 11 -13.80 -3.26 10.79
N ARG A 12 -13.89 -2.97 9.49
CA ARG A 12 -15.09 -3.26 8.68
C ARG A 12 -15.06 -4.63 8.02
N HIS A 13 -13.87 -5.13 7.71
CA HIS A 13 -13.68 -6.36 6.95
C HIS A 13 -12.78 -7.32 7.73
N TRP A 14 -13.22 -8.57 7.79
CA TRP A 14 -12.54 -9.66 8.46
C TRP A 14 -12.31 -10.79 7.46
N GLY A 15 -11.23 -11.53 7.66
CA GLY A 15 -10.90 -12.73 6.89
C GLY A 15 -10.36 -13.82 7.81
N LYS A 16 -9.78 -14.86 7.22
CA LYS A 16 -9.15 -15.96 7.95
C LYS A 16 -7.69 -16.09 7.55
N LEU A 17 -6.83 -16.28 8.54
CA LEU A 17 -5.44 -16.70 8.35
C LEU A 17 -5.39 -18.20 7.97
N PRO A 18 -4.23 -18.71 7.48
CA PRO A 18 -4.09 -20.11 7.06
C PRO A 18 -4.40 -21.15 8.15
N ASP A 19 -4.18 -20.80 9.42
CA ASP A 19 -4.49 -21.62 10.59
C ASP A 19 -5.99 -21.58 10.98
N GLY A 20 -6.81 -20.82 10.24
CA GLY A 20 -8.24 -20.63 10.48
C GLY A 20 -8.57 -19.48 11.43
N THR A 21 -7.57 -18.81 12.02
CA THR A 21 -7.77 -17.69 12.94
C THR A 21 -8.45 -16.51 12.23
N SER A 22 -9.53 -15.99 12.83
CA SER A 22 -10.22 -14.80 12.33
C SER A 22 -9.39 -13.57 12.62
N ALA A 23 -9.09 -12.78 11.59
CA ALA A 23 -8.31 -11.55 11.71
C ALA A 23 -8.87 -10.44 10.82
N PRO A 24 -8.62 -9.16 11.12
CA PRO A 24 -8.89 -8.06 10.21
C PRO A 24 -8.32 -8.33 8.82
N LEU A 25 -9.05 -7.94 7.78
CA LEU A 25 -8.63 -8.20 6.40
C LEU A 25 -7.23 -7.64 6.11
N GLU A 26 -6.89 -6.46 6.64
CA GLU A 26 -5.54 -5.89 6.52
C GLU A 26 -4.44 -6.86 6.98
N ILE A 27 -4.62 -7.54 8.13
CA ILE A 27 -3.67 -8.52 8.66
C ILE A 27 -3.59 -9.74 7.75
N VAL A 28 -4.73 -10.22 7.25
CA VAL A 28 -4.78 -11.37 6.33
C VAL A 28 -4.05 -11.05 5.02
N LEU A 29 -4.25 -9.86 4.47
CA LEU A 29 -3.56 -9.43 3.25
C LEU A 29 -2.06 -9.25 3.50
N LEU A 30 -1.65 -8.59 4.60
CA LEU A 30 -0.25 -8.44 4.98
C LEU A 30 0.45 -9.79 5.17
N ALA A 31 -0.19 -10.76 5.82
CA ALA A 31 0.37 -12.09 6.01
C ALA A 31 0.62 -12.82 4.67
N LYS A 32 -0.22 -12.59 3.65
CA LYS A 32 -0.05 -13.15 2.31
C LYS A 32 1.13 -12.57 1.55
N VAL A 33 1.48 -11.30 1.77
CA VAL A 33 2.49 -10.58 0.95
C VAL A 33 3.81 -10.33 1.66
N SER A 34 3.84 -10.32 3.00
CA SER A 34 5.05 -9.95 3.74
C SER A 34 6.14 -11.01 3.64
N THR A 35 5.81 -12.29 3.85
CA THR A 35 6.77 -13.38 4.00
C THR A 35 7.81 -13.44 2.87
N GLY A 36 9.06 -13.05 3.20
CA GLY A 36 10.22 -13.22 2.32
C GLY A 36 10.38 -12.19 1.19
N PHE A 37 9.55 -11.14 1.15
CA PHE A 37 9.65 -10.10 0.11
C PHE A 37 10.02 -8.73 0.68
N PRO A 38 11.17 -8.15 0.29
CA PRO A 38 11.69 -6.93 0.93
C PRO A 38 10.91 -5.66 0.58
N GLY A 39 10.21 -5.62 -0.56
CA GLY A 39 9.48 -4.44 -1.03
C GLY A 39 8.11 -4.21 -0.38
N VAL A 40 7.74 -5.03 0.62
CA VAL A 40 6.56 -4.82 1.47
C VAL A 40 7.00 -4.87 2.93
N VAL A 41 6.41 -4.03 3.77
CA VAL A 41 6.69 -4.05 5.22
C VAL A 41 6.34 -5.40 5.84
N GLN A 42 7.24 -5.92 6.67
CA GLN A 42 6.99 -7.21 7.33
C GLN A 42 5.99 -7.05 8.49
N LEU A 43 4.98 -7.92 8.52
CA LEU A 43 4.15 -8.12 9.70
C LEU A 43 4.89 -9.09 10.63
N LEU A 44 5.36 -8.59 11.76
CA LEU A 44 6.14 -9.39 12.72
C LEU A 44 5.24 -10.13 13.69
N GLU A 45 4.20 -9.44 14.18
CA GLU A 45 3.23 -9.98 15.12
C GLU A 45 1.94 -9.15 15.05
N TRP A 46 0.81 -9.73 15.45
CA TRP A 46 -0.40 -8.97 15.74
C TRP A 46 -1.08 -9.50 16.99
N LEU A 47 -1.76 -8.61 17.70
CA LEU A 47 -2.45 -8.90 18.95
C LEU A 47 -3.87 -8.37 18.90
N GLU A 48 -4.80 -9.15 19.43
CA GLU A 48 -6.19 -8.74 19.65
C GLU A 48 -6.38 -8.33 21.10
N LEU A 49 -6.69 -7.05 21.34
CA LEU A 49 -7.04 -6.50 22.64
C LEU A 49 -8.55 -6.22 22.70
N PRO A 50 -9.14 -6.01 23.90
CA PRO A 50 -10.58 -5.80 24.02
C PRO A 50 -11.14 -4.64 23.17
N LYS A 51 -10.36 -3.55 23.00
CA LYS A 51 -10.78 -2.34 22.26
C LYS A 51 -10.02 -2.11 20.96
N ASP A 52 -8.88 -2.76 20.78
CA ASP A 52 -7.93 -2.45 19.71
C ASP A 52 -7.38 -3.73 19.09
N ILE A 53 -7.10 -3.68 17.80
CA ILE A 53 -6.20 -4.59 17.11
C ILE A 53 -4.84 -3.90 17.04
N VAL A 54 -3.78 -4.60 17.41
CA VAL A 54 -2.41 -4.09 17.38
C VAL A 54 -1.59 -4.89 16.37
N MET A 55 -0.86 -4.22 15.49
CA MET A 55 0.11 -4.82 14.58
C MET A 55 1.50 -4.33 14.92
N VAL A 56 2.45 -5.26 15.04
CA VAL A 56 3.88 -5.00 15.17
C VAL A 56 4.50 -5.20 13.80
N LEU A 57 5.00 -4.11 13.22
CA LEU A 57 5.51 -4.05 11.85
C LEU A 57 7.02 -3.80 11.85
N GLU A 58 7.70 -4.26 10.80
CA GLU A 58 9.05 -3.81 10.47
C GLU A 58 9.11 -2.28 10.41
N ARG A 59 10.21 -1.71 10.89
CA ARG A 59 10.49 -0.28 10.75
C ARG A 59 11.99 -0.10 10.56
N PRO A 60 12.45 0.34 9.37
CA PRO A 60 13.85 0.73 9.19
C PRO A 60 14.21 1.86 10.17
N GLU A 61 15.47 1.91 10.60
CA GLU A 61 15.90 2.85 11.63
C GLU A 61 15.82 4.30 11.15
N ARG A 62 16.32 4.55 9.93
CA ARG A 62 16.27 5.84 9.24
C ARG A 62 15.33 5.73 8.04
N CYS A 63 14.05 5.98 8.27
CA CYS A 63 13.03 5.93 7.22
C CYS A 63 12.22 7.22 7.13
N GLN A 64 11.68 7.48 5.94
CA GLN A 64 10.62 8.47 5.73
C GLN A 64 9.67 8.02 4.62
N ASP A 65 8.44 8.50 4.64
CA ASP A 65 7.52 8.27 3.52
C ASP A 65 7.97 9.04 2.25
N LEU A 66 7.63 8.49 1.09
CA LEU A 66 8.04 9.03 -0.21
C LEU A 66 7.44 10.43 -0.45
N GLN A 67 6.26 10.72 0.13
CA GLN A 67 5.66 12.06 0.05
C GLN A 67 6.56 13.13 0.66
N ARG A 68 7.05 12.91 1.88
CA ARG A 68 8.01 13.81 2.53
C ARG A 68 9.31 13.90 1.75
N PHE A 69 9.78 12.78 1.19
CA PHE A 69 11.00 12.76 0.40
C PHE A 69 10.90 13.62 -0.87
N ILE A 70 9.81 13.50 -1.64
CA ILE A 70 9.55 14.32 -2.83
C ILE A 70 9.47 15.80 -2.43
N ARG A 71 8.70 16.12 -1.38
CA ARG A 71 8.54 17.51 -0.91
C ARG A 71 9.85 18.17 -0.52
N ALA A 72 10.74 17.44 0.16
CA ALA A 72 12.04 17.95 0.56
C ALA A 72 12.94 18.31 -0.64
N GLN A 73 12.81 17.59 -1.76
CA GLN A 73 13.57 17.83 -2.99
C GLN A 73 12.83 18.68 -4.02
N ARG A 74 11.56 19.04 -3.75
CA ARG A 74 10.57 19.58 -4.69
C ARG A 74 10.16 18.60 -5.78
N PHE A 75 11.09 17.86 -6.38
CA PHE A 75 10.86 16.76 -7.32
C PHE A 75 12.09 15.84 -7.32
N LEU A 76 11.97 14.63 -7.88
CA LEU A 76 13.07 13.69 -7.98
C LEU A 76 13.74 13.76 -9.36
N PRO A 77 15.09 13.71 -9.44
CA PRO A 77 15.80 13.46 -10.69
C PRO A 77 15.31 12.17 -11.37
N LYS A 78 15.33 12.12 -12.70
CA LYS A 78 14.75 11.01 -13.48
C LYS A 78 15.34 9.65 -13.10
N GLU A 79 16.64 9.59 -12.85
CA GLU A 79 17.36 8.38 -12.48
C GLU A 79 16.88 7.84 -11.13
N GLU A 80 16.76 8.73 -10.14
CA GLU A 80 16.26 8.41 -8.80
C GLU A 80 14.78 8.02 -8.83
N ALA A 81 13.97 8.74 -9.60
CA ALA A 81 12.57 8.42 -9.80
C ALA A 81 12.39 7.04 -10.45
N ARG A 82 13.18 6.74 -11.49
CA ARG A 82 13.17 5.44 -12.18
C ARG A 82 13.52 4.30 -11.22
N GLU A 83 14.58 4.44 -10.44
CA GLU A 83 15.01 3.41 -9.49
C GLU A 83 13.97 3.12 -8.41
N LEU A 84 13.39 4.16 -7.82
CA LEU A 84 12.33 4.00 -6.81
C LEU A 84 11.05 3.46 -7.43
N PHE A 85 10.67 3.94 -8.62
CA PHE A 85 9.45 3.48 -9.28
C PHE A 85 9.54 2.02 -9.71
N LEU A 86 10.72 1.54 -10.15
CA LEU A 86 10.95 0.12 -10.42
C LEU A 86 10.71 -0.75 -9.17
N GLN A 87 11.21 -0.34 -8.00
CA GLN A 87 10.95 -1.05 -6.74
C GLN A 87 9.46 -1.07 -6.38
N VAL A 88 8.74 0.03 -6.61
CA VAL A 88 7.29 0.09 -6.38
C VAL A 88 6.55 -0.85 -7.34
N LEU A 89 6.94 -0.89 -8.62
CA LEU A 89 6.37 -1.81 -9.60
C LEU A 89 6.59 -3.28 -9.20
N GLU A 90 7.78 -3.62 -8.73
CA GLU A 90 8.10 -4.96 -8.20
C GLU A 90 7.22 -5.30 -6.99
N ALA A 91 7.05 -4.37 -6.04
CA ALA A 91 6.21 -4.57 -4.88
C ALA A 91 4.72 -4.75 -5.23
N VAL A 92 4.20 -3.96 -6.17
CA VAL A 92 2.83 -4.09 -6.66
C VAL A 92 2.64 -5.42 -7.39
N ARG A 93 3.57 -5.80 -8.26
CA ARG A 93 3.54 -7.10 -8.96
C ARG A 93 3.59 -8.27 -7.99
N HIS A 94 4.39 -8.17 -6.94
CA HIS A 94 4.43 -9.17 -5.88
C HIS A 94 3.06 -9.30 -5.21
N CYS A 95 2.45 -8.19 -4.80
CA CYS A 95 1.11 -8.18 -4.20
C CYS A 95 0.06 -8.84 -5.11
N THR A 96 0.02 -8.46 -6.39
CA THR A 96 -0.95 -9.04 -7.33
C THR A 96 -0.70 -10.52 -7.56
N SER A 97 0.56 -10.96 -7.64
CA SER A 97 0.90 -12.39 -7.75
C SER A 97 0.46 -13.22 -6.53
N CYS A 98 0.38 -12.59 -5.35
CA CYS A 98 -0.18 -13.20 -4.14
C CYS A 98 -1.72 -13.12 -4.06
N GLY A 99 -2.38 -12.60 -5.10
CA GLY A 99 -3.83 -12.38 -5.13
C GLY A 99 -4.30 -11.24 -4.24
N VAL A 100 -3.45 -10.23 -4.01
CA VAL A 100 -3.74 -9.05 -3.17
C VAL A 100 -3.74 -7.78 -4.01
N LEU A 101 -4.79 -6.99 -3.87
CA LEU A 101 -4.92 -5.66 -4.46
C LEU A 101 -4.81 -4.59 -3.36
N HIS A 102 -3.80 -3.72 -3.45
CA HIS A 102 -3.54 -2.71 -2.41
C HIS A 102 -4.60 -1.59 -2.36
N ARG A 103 -5.08 -1.14 -3.54
CA ARG A 103 -6.08 -0.07 -3.76
C ARG A 103 -5.73 1.35 -3.31
N ASP A 104 -4.65 1.56 -2.55
CA ASP A 104 -4.23 2.90 -2.09
C ASP A 104 -2.73 3.15 -2.35
N ILE A 105 -2.28 2.96 -3.61
CA ILE A 105 -0.89 3.25 -4.01
C ILE A 105 -0.72 4.76 -4.14
N LYS A 106 0.12 5.34 -3.29
CA LYS A 106 0.45 6.76 -3.23
C LYS A 106 1.77 6.99 -2.47
N PRO A 107 2.43 8.14 -2.59
CA PRO A 107 3.71 8.40 -1.94
C PRO A 107 3.66 8.26 -0.40
N GLU A 108 2.54 8.55 0.25
CA GLU A 108 2.37 8.40 1.69
C GLU A 108 2.44 6.94 2.16
N ASN A 109 2.09 6.00 1.28
CA ASN A 109 2.07 4.57 1.57
C ASN A 109 3.33 3.84 1.07
N ILE A 110 4.39 4.59 0.73
CA ILE A 110 5.69 4.04 0.34
C ILE A 110 6.73 4.56 1.33
N LEU A 111 7.31 3.65 2.12
CA LEU A 111 8.35 3.95 3.08
C LEU A 111 9.73 3.74 2.45
N LEU A 112 10.57 4.76 2.49
CA LEU A 112 11.94 4.72 2.01
C LEU A 112 12.91 4.52 3.19
N ASP A 113 13.72 3.47 3.13
CA ASP A 113 14.91 3.34 3.96
C ASP A 113 16.02 4.24 3.40
N LEU A 114 16.44 5.22 4.18
CA LEU A 114 17.42 6.22 3.76
C LEU A 114 18.86 5.70 3.76
N ALA A 115 19.13 4.62 4.48
CA ALA A 115 20.45 3.98 4.49
C ALA A 115 20.64 3.08 3.26
N THR A 116 19.61 2.31 2.92
CA THR A 116 19.69 1.28 1.85
C THR A 116 19.05 1.71 0.54
N ARG A 117 18.28 2.80 0.53
CA ARG A 117 17.49 3.28 -0.62
C ARG A 117 16.38 2.31 -1.06
N GLN A 118 16.00 1.39 -0.18
CA GLN A 118 14.91 0.45 -0.42
C GLN A 118 13.54 1.08 -0.15
N ALA A 119 12.63 0.94 -1.10
CA ALA A 119 11.23 1.31 -1.00
C ALA A 119 10.39 0.13 -0.52
N LYS A 120 9.49 0.37 0.43
CA LYS A 120 8.60 -0.63 1.02
C LYS A 120 7.16 -0.14 0.98
N LEU A 121 6.26 -0.94 0.41
CA LEU A 121 4.83 -0.66 0.46
C LEU A 121 4.29 -0.92 1.88
N ILE A 122 3.46 0.01 2.36
CA ILE A 122 2.82 -0.03 3.68
C ILE A 122 1.30 0.20 3.56
N ASP A 123 0.57 -0.08 4.63
CA ASP A 123 -0.85 0.23 4.81
C ASP A 123 -1.84 -0.46 3.85
N PHE A 124 -2.11 -1.74 4.14
CA PHE A 124 -3.10 -2.54 3.43
C PHE A 124 -4.53 -2.35 3.97
N GLY A 125 -4.78 -1.28 4.74
CA GLY A 125 -6.10 -1.00 5.33
C GLY A 125 -7.20 -0.80 4.29
N CYS A 126 -6.82 -0.34 3.09
CA CYS A 126 -7.72 -0.22 1.94
C CYS A 126 -7.70 -1.45 1.03
N GLY A 127 -6.86 -2.45 1.30
CA GLY A 127 -6.65 -3.59 0.42
C GLY A 127 -7.86 -4.51 0.28
N THR A 128 -7.80 -5.40 -0.71
CA THR A 128 -8.77 -6.48 -0.92
C THR A 128 -8.11 -7.65 -1.65
N TYR A 129 -8.80 -8.78 -1.77
CA TYR A 129 -8.40 -9.85 -2.68
C TYR A 129 -8.51 -9.39 -4.13
N LEU A 130 -7.51 -9.73 -4.94
CA LEU A 130 -7.56 -9.56 -6.38
C LEU A 130 -8.64 -10.48 -6.97
N GLN A 131 -9.42 -9.97 -7.92
CA GLN A 131 -10.46 -10.68 -8.65
C GLN A 131 -10.55 -10.08 -10.06
N ASP A 132 -11.03 -10.88 -11.02
CA ASP A 132 -11.16 -10.47 -12.42
C ASP A 132 -12.39 -9.58 -12.67
N THR A 133 -13.40 -9.71 -11.81
CA THR A 133 -14.65 -8.95 -11.90
C THR A 133 -14.50 -7.51 -11.41
N ALA A 134 -15.37 -6.63 -11.91
CA ALA A 134 -15.37 -5.23 -11.52
C ALA A 134 -15.64 -5.05 -10.01
N TYR A 135 -14.92 -4.13 -9.39
CA TYR A 135 -15.18 -3.67 -8.04
C TYR A 135 -16.18 -2.52 -8.09
N THR A 136 -17.22 -2.60 -7.25
CA THR A 136 -18.27 -1.57 -7.12
C THR A 136 -18.10 -0.73 -5.86
N HIS A 137 -17.00 -0.92 -5.14
CA HIS A 137 -16.67 -0.20 -3.91
C HIS A 137 -15.22 0.26 -3.95
N TYR A 138 -14.99 1.53 -3.62
CA TYR A 138 -13.67 2.12 -3.51
C TYR A 138 -13.35 2.45 -2.06
N ALA A 139 -12.12 2.19 -1.64
CA ALA A 139 -11.65 2.42 -0.27
C ALA A 139 -10.38 3.28 -0.21
N GLY A 140 -9.70 3.50 -1.33
CA GLY A 140 -8.46 4.27 -1.41
C GLY A 140 -8.67 5.79 -1.39
N THR A 141 -7.59 6.52 -1.66
CA THR A 141 -7.58 7.98 -1.72
C THR A 141 -8.22 8.49 -3.00
N LEU A 142 -9.30 9.28 -2.87
CA LEU A 142 -10.10 9.73 -4.02
C LEU A 142 -9.31 10.49 -5.09
N SER A 143 -8.26 11.25 -4.74
CA SER A 143 -7.44 11.93 -5.76
C SER A 143 -6.65 10.98 -6.66
N TYR A 144 -6.47 9.72 -6.22
CA TYR A 144 -5.81 8.64 -6.99
C TYR A 144 -6.84 7.70 -7.65
N SER A 145 -8.14 7.98 -7.55
CA SER A 145 -9.15 7.13 -8.19
C SER A 145 -9.09 7.26 -9.71
N PRO A 146 -9.31 6.16 -10.44
CA PRO A 146 -9.34 6.20 -11.90
C PRO A 146 -10.67 6.82 -12.39
N PRO A 147 -10.70 7.38 -13.62
CA PRO A 147 -11.86 8.11 -14.12
C PRO A 147 -13.10 7.22 -14.27
N GLU A 148 -12.97 5.91 -14.54
CA GLU A 148 -14.09 4.97 -14.59
C GLU A 148 -14.80 4.82 -13.24
N TRP A 149 -14.08 4.91 -12.13
CA TRP A 149 -14.70 4.96 -10.81
C TRP A 149 -15.51 6.24 -10.63
N ASN A 150 -14.94 7.38 -11.03
CA ASN A 150 -15.59 8.68 -10.89
C ASN A 150 -16.83 8.82 -11.78
N ASN A 151 -16.80 8.23 -12.97
CA ASN A 151 -17.88 8.34 -13.96
C ASN A 151 -18.96 7.26 -13.79
N PHE A 152 -18.58 6.05 -13.39
CA PHE A 152 -19.47 4.89 -13.42
C PHE A 152 -19.62 4.16 -12.09
N GLY A 153 -18.81 4.49 -11.08
CA GLY A 153 -18.86 3.83 -9.77
C GLY A 153 -18.32 2.40 -9.77
N TRP A 154 -17.53 2.01 -10.77
CA TRP A 154 -16.86 0.71 -10.81
C TRP A 154 -15.51 0.79 -11.52
N TYR A 155 -14.63 -0.17 -11.23
CA TYR A 155 -13.29 -0.27 -11.84
C TYR A 155 -12.78 -1.72 -11.86
N HIS A 156 -11.81 -2.01 -12.72
CA HIS A 156 -11.03 -3.24 -12.65
C HIS A 156 -9.73 -2.99 -11.89
N GLY A 157 -9.35 -3.94 -11.03
CA GLY A 157 -8.29 -3.76 -10.04
C GLY A 157 -6.92 -3.42 -10.65
N GLU A 158 -6.49 -4.18 -11.67
CA GLU A 158 -5.19 -3.96 -12.31
C GLU A 158 -5.14 -2.62 -13.05
N ALA A 159 -6.17 -2.30 -13.84
CA ALA A 159 -6.26 -1.03 -14.57
C ALA A 159 -6.24 0.19 -13.62
N ALA A 160 -7.00 0.13 -12.52
CA ALA A 160 -6.99 1.17 -11.49
C ALA A 160 -5.62 1.30 -10.80
N THR A 161 -4.91 0.19 -10.63
CA THR A 161 -3.55 0.19 -10.07
C THR A 161 -2.58 0.88 -11.03
N ILE A 162 -2.65 0.61 -12.33
CA ILE A 162 -1.84 1.29 -13.35
C ILE A 162 -2.13 2.80 -13.36
N TRP A 163 -3.39 3.21 -13.23
CA TRP A 163 -3.75 4.62 -13.10
C TRP A 163 -3.08 5.30 -11.90
N SER A 164 -3.21 4.72 -10.70
CA SER A 164 -2.59 5.28 -9.49
C SER A 164 -1.05 5.30 -9.56
N LEU A 165 -0.43 4.31 -10.21
CA LEU A 165 1.00 4.31 -10.53
C LEU A 165 1.41 5.45 -11.47
N GLY A 166 0.57 5.81 -12.45
CA GLY A 166 0.80 6.97 -13.31
C GLY A 166 0.82 8.28 -12.54
N ILE A 167 -0.14 8.46 -11.62
CA ILE A 167 -0.20 9.64 -10.72
C ILE A 167 1.05 9.69 -9.84
N LEU A 168 1.43 8.55 -9.23
CA LEU A 168 2.62 8.45 -8.41
C LEU A 168 3.88 8.86 -9.19
N LEU A 169 4.08 8.31 -10.40
CA LEU A 169 5.24 8.65 -11.23
C LEU A 169 5.26 10.14 -11.58
N HIS A 170 4.11 10.73 -11.92
CA HIS A 170 4.01 12.17 -12.15
C HIS A 170 4.45 12.97 -10.92
N GLN A 171 3.93 12.64 -9.74
CA GLN A 171 4.33 13.32 -8.50
C GLN A 171 5.83 13.18 -8.22
N MET A 172 6.42 12.02 -8.51
CA MET A 172 7.85 11.82 -8.34
C MET A 172 8.67 12.78 -9.21
N VAL A 173 8.33 12.94 -10.49
CA VAL A 173 9.15 13.74 -11.44
C VAL A 173 8.74 15.21 -11.55
N CYS A 174 7.52 15.57 -11.19
CA CYS A 174 6.98 16.93 -11.25
C CYS A 174 6.86 17.59 -9.87
N GLY A 175 6.85 16.79 -8.79
CA GLY A 175 6.73 17.31 -7.43
C GLY A 175 5.31 17.53 -6.91
N GLU A 176 4.31 17.43 -7.79
CA GLU A 176 2.93 17.76 -7.50
C GLU A 176 1.94 16.77 -8.11
N HIS A 177 0.74 16.72 -7.52
CA HIS A 177 -0.36 15.90 -8.00
C HIS A 177 -0.85 16.45 -9.35
N PRO A 178 -1.08 15.61 -10.38
CA PRO A 178 -1.43 16.08 -11.74
C PRO A 178 -2.85 16.63 -11.90
N PHE A 179 -3.73 16.41 -10.92
CA PHE A 179 -5.17 16.77 -10.96
C PHE A 179 -5.57 17.56 -9.72
#